data_AF-S6CPH9-F1
#
_entry.id   AF-S6CPH9-F1
#
_cell.length_a   1.000
_cell.length_b   1.000
_cell.length_c   1.000
_cell.angle_alpha   90.00
_cell.angle_beta   90.00
_cell.angle_gamma   90.00
#
_symmetry.space_group_name_H-M   'P 1'
#
loop_
_entity.id
_entity.type
_entity.pdbx_description
1 polymer ?
#
loop_
_entity_poly.entity_id
_entity_poly.type
_entity_poly.pdbx_seq_one_letter_code
_entity_poly.pdbx_strand_id
1 'polypeptide(L)' 'MLKKCSIVLADEPTGSLDKKNSEIVMNILHELSEQGKTVIVVTHSEEIVAQEKHVLYL' A
#
# COMPACT_ATOMS: atom_id res chain seq x y z
N MET A 1 2.73 15.28 -9.17
CA MET A 1 4.05 14.80 -8.69
C MET A 1 3.99 14.68 -7.17
N LEU A 2 4.45 13.57 -6.60
CA LEU A 2 4.55 13.36 -5.15
C LEU A 2 5.57 14.33 -4.55
N LYS A 3 5.24 14.93 -3.39
CA LYS A 3 6.20 15.74 -2.63
C LYS A 3 7.36 14.86 -2.17
N LYS A 4 8.55 15.46 -2.01
CA LYS A 4 9.69 14.75 -1.43
C LYS A 4 9.38 14.39 0.03
N CYS A 5 9.09 13.12 0.27
CA CYS A 5 8.82 12.55 1.59
C CYS A 5 9.60 11.25 1.81
N SER A 6 9.81 10.92 3.08
CA SER A 6 10.41 9.64 3.52
C SER A 6 9.35 8.61 3.92
N ILE A 7 8.14 9.06 4.27
CA ILE A 7 7.03 8.22 4.71
C ILE A 7 5.81 8.48 3.80
N VAL A 8 5.11 7.41 3.44
CA VAL A 8 3.82 7.42 2.75
C VAL A 8 2.81 6.71 3.63
N LEU A 9 1.70 7.38 3.94
CA LEU A 9 0.56 6.81 4.65
C LEU A 9 -0.57 6.67 3.64
N ALA A 10 -1.09 5.46 3.47
CA ALA A 10 -2.16 5.13 2.55
C ALA A 10 -3.33 4.52 3.33
N ASP A 11 -4.39 5.30 3.51
CA ASP A 11 -5.60 4.88 4.23
C ASP A 11 -6.60 4.28 3.24
N GLU A 12 -6.84 2.97 3.35
CA GLU A 12 -7.69 2.16 2.46
C GLU A 12 -7.51 2.46 0.95
N PRO A 13 -6.30 2.35 0.39
CA PRO A 13 -5.98 2.85 -0.95
C PRO A 13 -6.72 2.13 -2.10
N THR A 14 -7.35 0.99 -1.82
CA THR A 14 -8.01 0.12 -2.80
C THR A 14 -9.50 -0.07 -2.57
N GLY A 15 -10.10 0.58 -1.56
CA GLY A 15 -11.45 0.25 -1.07
C GLY A 15 -12.61 0.39 -2.08
N SER A 16 -12.42 1.13 -3.19
CA SER A 16 -13.42 1.31 -4.26
C SER A 16 -12.98 0.78 -5.62
N LEU A 17 -11.89 0.01 -5.67
CA LEU A 17 -11.27 -0.44 -6.92
C LEU A 17 -11.62 -1.90 -7.21
N ASP A 18 -11.74 -2.22 -8.50
CA ASP A 18 -11.72 -3.61 -8.94
C ASP A 18 -10.33 -4.23 -8.71
N LYS A 19 -10.26 -5.56 -8.79
CA LYS A 19 -9.03 -6.33 -8.53
C LYS A 19 -7.83 -5.82 -9.33
N LYS A 20 -8.00 -5.57 -10.63
CA LYS A 20 -6.90 -5.15 -11.50
C LYS A 20 -6.39 -3.77 -11.10
N ASN A 21 -7.29 -2.85 -10.81
CA ASN A 21 -6.93 -1.50 -10.39
C ASN A 21 -6.31 -1.51 -8.98
N SER A 22 -6.79 -2.36 -8.07
CA SER A 22 -6.19 -2.58 -6.76
C SER A 22 -4.75 -3.09 -6.86
N GLU A 23 -4.48 -4.06 -7.73
CA GLU A 23 -3.13 -4.58 -7.97
C GLU A 23 -2.19 -3.49 -8.49
N ILE A 24 -2.65 -2.64 -9.42
CA ILE A 24 -1.85 -1.52 -9.94
C ILE A 24 -1.48 -0.54 -8.81
N VAL A 25 -2.44 -0.18 -7.96
CA VAL A 25 -2.19 0.74 -6.84
C VAL A 25 -1.20 0.13 -5.84
N MET A 26 -1.37 -1.15 -5.48
CA MET A 26 -0.47 -1.83 -4.57
C MET A 26 0.95 -1.94 -5.14
N ASN A 27 1.10 -2.23 -6.43
CA ASN A 27 2.40 -2.27 -7.10
C ASN A 27 3.12 -0.92 -7.01
N ILE A 28 2.41 0.20 -7.21
CA ILE A 28 2.99 1.55 -7.06
C ILE A 28 3.48 1.79 -5.62
N LEU A 29 2.71 1.35 -4.62
CA LEU A 29 3.10 1.46 -3.21
C LEU A 29 4.34 0.61 -2.90
N HIS A 30 4.42 -0.60 -3.46
CA HIS A 30 5.61 -1.46 -3.33
C HIS A 30 6.84 -0.83 -3.99
N GLU A 31 6.73 -0.29 -5.20
CA GLU A 31 7.81 0.42 -5.89
C GLU A 31 8.34 1.60 -5.06
N LEU A 32 7.45 2.36 -4.40
CA LEU A 32 7.85 3.44 -3.51
C LEU A 32 8.64 2.93 -2.29
N SER A 33 8.25 1.77 -1.75
CA SER A 33 8.99 1.11 -0.69
C SER A 33 10.38 0.67 -1.15
N GLU A 34 10.48 0.09 -2.35
CA GLU A 34 11.76 -0.31 -2.96
C GLU A 34 12.70 0.88 -3.23
N GLN A 35 12.12 2.06 -3.49
CA GLN A 35 12.88 3.33 -3.59
C GLN A 35 13.34 3.90 -2.24
N GLY A 36 13.18 3.15 -1.14
CA GLY A 36 13.65 3.51 0.19
C GLY A 36 12.69 4.39 0.99
N LYS A 37 11.42 4.48 0.60
CA LYS A 37 10.38 5.11 1.43
C LYS A 37 9.80 4.09 2.40
N THR A 38 9.37 4.55 3.56
CA THR A 38 8.51 3.74 4.44
C THR A 38 7.07 3.93 4.00
N VAL A 39 6.37 2.83 3.69
CA VAL A 39 4.96 2.84 3.31
C VAL A 39 4.16 2.14 4.38
N ILE A 40 3.11 2.81 4.88
CA ILE A 40 2.16 2.24 5.84
C ILE A 40 0.80 2.25 5.16
N VAL A 41 0.20 1.08 5.05
CA VAL A 41 -1.13 0.88 4.46
C VAL A 41 -2.10 0.47 5.55
N VAL A 42 -3.24 1.15 5.63
CA VAL A 42 -4.39 0.71 6.42
C VAL A 42 -5.34 0.00 5.44
N THR A 43 -5.76 -1.21 5.79
CA THR A 43 -6.69 -1.98 4.95
C THR A 43 -7.46 -2.99 5.79
N HIS A 44 -8.69 -3.28 5.38
CA HIS A 44 -9.48 -4.41 5.87
C HIS A 44 -9.43 -5.62 4.92
N SER A 45 -8.65 -5.57 3.84
CA SER A 45 -8.54 -6.65 2.85
C SER A 45 -7.60 -7.76 3.32
N GLU A 46 -8.15 -8.93 3.65
CA GLU A 46 -7.36 -10.12 3.99
C GLU A 46 -6.46 -10.58 2.82
N GLU A 47 -6.92 -10.41 1.57
CA GLU A 47 -6.14 -10.76 0.39
C GLU A 47 -4.85 -9.94 0.28
N ILE A 48 -4.93 -8.62 0.55
CA ILE A 48 -3.75 -7.75 0.60
C ILE A 48 -2.87 -8.15 1.78
N VAL A 49 -3.44 -8.30 2.97
CA VAL A 49 -2.68 -8.66 4.18
C VAL A 49 -1.88 -9.95 4.00
N ALA A 50 -2.44 -10.95 3.32
CA ALA A 50 -1.77 -12.23 3.07
C ALA A 50 -0.52 -12.12 2.16
N GLN A 51 -0.36 -11.02 1.43
CA GLN A 51 0.77 -10.77 0.52
C GLN A 51 1.88 -9.92 1.15
N GLU A 52 1.66 -9.39 2.36
CA GLU A 52 2.58 -8.46 3.00
C GLU A 52 3.53 -9.14 3.99
N LYS A 53 4.76 -8.62 4.06
CA LYS A 53 5.82 -9.16 4.93
C LYS A 53 5.67 -8.73 6.38
N HIS A 54 5.09 -7.55 6.60
CA HIS A 54 4.95 -6.93 7.92
C HIS A 54 3.49 -6.54 8.11
N VAL A 55 2.84 -7.19 9.07
CA VAL A 55 1.44 -6.97 9.38
C VAL A 55 1.32 -6.64 10.87
N LEU A 56 0.61 -5.56 11.18
CA LEU A 56 0.24 -5.19 12.53
C LEU A 56 -1.29 -5.26 12.63
N TYR A 57 -1.79 -6.10 13.54
CA TYR A 57 -3.20 -6.12 13.92
C TYR A 57 -3.40 -5.17 15.11
N LEU A 58 -4.43 -4.31 15.02
CA LEU A 58 -4.84 -3.37 16.05
C LEU A 58 -6.18 -3.80 16.66
#